data_AF-A0A0F5I684-F1
#
_entry.id   AF-A0A0F5I684-F1
#
_cell.length_a   1.000
_cell.length_b   1.000
_cell.length_c   1.000
_cell.angle_alpha   90.00
_cell.angle_beta   90.00
_cell.angle_gamma   90.00
#
_symmetry.space_group_name_H-M   'P 1'
#
loop_
_entity.id
_entity.type
_entity.pdbx_description
1 polymer ?
#
loop_
_entity_poly.entity_id
_entity_poly.type
_entity_poly.pdbx_seq_one_letter_code
_entity_poly.pdbx_strand_id
1 'polypeptide(L)'
;MPEIKKEKDYVEVKFGKYGLFFNRNYHLIALANEIMTGLWFVAGSFLFLSEKTKLIGTILFIIGSTQLLIRPILKIIHSMTLRRDPDFSQDK
;
A
#
# COMPACT_ATOMS: atom_id res chain seq x y z
N MET A 1 -27.03 -19.69 -25.77
CA MET A 1 -25.91 -18.72 -25.86
C MET A 1 -25.64 -18.20 -24.46
N PRO A 2 -24.49 -18.48 -23.82
CA PRO A 2 -24.20 -17.94 -22.48
C PRO A 2 -23.60 -16.52 -22.59
N GLU A 3 -24.10 -15.62 -21.74
CA GLU A 3 -23.66 -14.22 -21.65
C GLU A 3 -22.24 -14.10 -21.10
N ILE A 4 -21.39 -13.37 -21.80
CA ILE A 4 -20.05 -12.99 -21.34
C ILE A 4 -20.20 -11.86 -20.31
N LYS A 5 -20.12 -12.21 -19.02
CA LYS A 5 -19.93 -11.24 -17.93
C LYS A 5 -18.52 -10.67 -18.02
N LYS A 6 -18.42 -9.38 -18.37
CA LYS A 6 -17.19 -8.59 -18.32
C LYS A 6 -16.58 -8.60 -16.91
N GLU A 7 -15.41 -9.22 -16.81
CA GLU A 7 -14.17 -8.47 -16.58
C GLU A 7 -14.12 -7.68 -15.25
N LYS A 8 -13.63 -8.34 -14.20
CA LYS A 8 -12.84 -7.68 -13.16
C LYS A 8 -11.67 -8.58 -12.83
N ASP A 9 -10.56 -8.31 -13.51
CA ASP A 9 -9.27 -8.90 -13.24
C ASP A 9 -8.87 -8.60 -11.78
N TYR A 10 -9.04 -9.60 -10.94
CA TYR A 10 -8.34 -9.70 -9.69
C TYR A 10 -6.90 -10.04 -10.05
N VAL A 11 -6.00 -9.07 -9.96
CA VAL A 11 -4.56 -9.38 -9.98
C VAL A 11 -4.29 -10.11 -8.65
N GLU A 12 -4.39 -11.42 -8.72
CA GLU A 12 -4.17 -12.35 -7.62
C GLU A 12 -2.68 -12.38 -7.30
N VAL A 13 -2.19 -11.33 -6.65
CA VAL A 13 -0.87 -11.38 -6.00
C VAL A 13 -1.05 -12.20 -4.74
N LYS A 14 -0.75 -13.50 -4.84
CA LYS A 14 -0.73 -14.45 -3.72
C LYS A 14 0.11 -13.90 -2.56
N PHE A 15 -0.56 -13.30 -1.59
CA PHE A 15 -0.10 -13.17 -0.21
C PHE A 15 -1.26 -13.59 0.70
N GLY A 16 -1.29 -14.87 1.04
CA GLY A 16 -2.01 -15.41 2.20
C GLY A 16 -3.49 -15.04 2.35
N LYS A 17 -4.37 -15.87 1.80
CA LYS A 17 -5.71 -16.28 2.30
C LYS A 17 -6.73 -15.24 2.81
N TYR A 18 -6.51 -13.95 2.66
CA TYR A 18 -7.49 -12.92 3.01
C TYR A 18 -7.69 -12.01 1.79
N GLY A 19 -8.73 -12.34 1.01
CA GLY A 19 -9.18 -11.56 -0.12
C GLY A 19 -9.55 -10.15 0.32
N LEU A 20 -8.59 -9.25 0.17
CA LEU A 20 -8.69 -7.82 0.37
C LEU A 20 -9.74 -7.26 -0.60
N PHE A 21 -11.01 -7.15 -0.17
CA PHE A 21 -12.05 -6.42 -0.90
C PHE A 21 -11.78 -4.90 -0.84
N PHE A 22 -10.70 -4.46 -1.48
CA PHE A 22 -10.42 -3.05 -1.68
C PHE A 22 -11.02 -2.59 -3.02
N ASN A 23 -11.72 -1.45 -3.00
CA ASN A 23 -12.15 -0.81 -4.22
C ASN A 23 -10.91 -0.52 -5.10
N ARG A 24 -10.99 -0.81 -6.41
CA ARG A 24 -9.84 -0.81 -7.36
C ARG A 24 -8.92 0.42 -7.22
N ASN A 25 -9.49 1.57 -6.86
CA ASN A 25 -8.78 2.83 -6.74
C ASN A 25 -7.87 2.92 -5.50
N TYR A 26 -8.25 2.34 -4.35
CA TYR A 26 -7.43 2.43 -3.13
C TYR A 26 -6.14 1.63 -3.24
N HIS A 27 -6.18 0.48 -3.91
CA HIS A 27 -4.98 -0.32 -4.14
C HIS A 27 -3.98 0.42 -5.04
N LEU A 28 -4.47 1.07 -6.11
CA LEU A 28 -3.65 1.90 -7.00
C LEU A 28 -3.03 3.09 -6.25
N ILE A 29 -3.79 3.78 -5.39
CA ILE A 29 -3.27 4.89 -4.58
C ILE A 29 -2.19 4.40 -3.60
N ALA A 30 -2.40 3.26 -2.95
CA ALA A 30 -1.43 2.69 -2.01
C ALA A 30 -0.15 2.20 -2.70
N LEU A 31 -0.24 1.71 -3.94
CA LEU A 31 0.90 1.37 -4.76
C LEU A 31 1.64 2.62 -5.24
N ALA A 32 0.91 3.62 -5.73
CA ALA A 32 1.48 4.90 -6.16
C ALA A 32 2.22 5.61 -5.02
N ASN A 33 1.65 5.62 -3.81
CA ASN A 33 2.33 6.17 -2.63
C ASN A 33 3.66 5.46 -2.35
N GLU A 34 3.72 4.14 -2.53
CA GLU A 34 4.92 3.36 -2.28
C GLU A 34 6.04 3.69 -3.29
N ILE A 35 5.68 3.82 -4.56
CA ILE A 35 6.61 4.25 -5.62
C ILE A 35 7.09 5.67 -5.34
N MET A 36 6.18 6.58 -4.96
CA MET A 36 6.51 7.97 -4.65
C MET A 36 7.45 8.09 -3.45
N THR A 37 7.24 7.31 -2.38
CA THR A 37 8.18 7.19 -1.26
C THR A 37 9.56 6.78 -1.76
N GLY A 38 9.67 5.73 -2.58
CA GLY A 38 10.93 5.29 -3.16
C GLY A 38 11.65 6.39 -3.95
N LEU A 39 10.91 7.17 -4.75
CA LEU A 39 11.44 8.30 -5.50
C LEU A 39 12.00 9.39 -4.59
N TRP A 40 11.31 9.74 -3.50
CA TRP A 40 11.82 10.73 -2.54
C TRP A 40 13.09 10.27 -1.84
N PHE A 41 13.20 8.98 -1.51
CA PHE A 41 14.42 8.44 -0.93
C PHE A 41 15.57 8.48 -1.94
N VAL A 42 15.36 8.03 -3.17
CA VAL A 42 16.41 8.08 -4.21
C VAL A 42 16.84 9.52 -4.50
N ALA A 43 15.89 10.44 -4.69
CA ALA A 43 16.18 11.85 -4.92
C ALA A 43 16.88 12.50 -3.72
N GLY A 44 16.41 12.24 -2.51
CA GLY A 44 17.02 12.71 -1.26
C GLY A 44 18.46 12.21 -1.11
N SER A 45 18.73 10.95 -1.46
CA SER A 45 20.07 10.36 -1.45
C SER A 45 21.02 11.07 -2.40
N PHE A 46 20.60 11.38 -3.62
CA PHE A 46 21.42 12.16 -4.55
C PHE A 46 21.71 13.58 -4.02
N LEU A 47 20.70 14.24 -3.45
CA LEU A 47 20.87 15.58 -2.88
C LEU A 47 21.72 15.59 -1.60
N PHE A 48 21.84 14.46 -0.91
CA PHE A 48 22.67 14.32 0.27
C PHE A 48 24.18 14.28 -0.05
N LEU A 49 24.56 14.07 -1.31
CA LEU A 49 25.96 14.01 -1.75
C LEU A 49 26.68 15.37 -1.71
N SER A 50 25.94 16.48 -1.63
CA SER A 50 26.51 17.83 -1.57
C SER A 50 25.97 18.59 -0.36
N GLU A 51 26.87 19.24 0.36
CA GLU A 51 26.57 20.08 1.54
C GLU A 51 25.46 21.11 1.27
N LYS A 52 25.49 21.74 0.07
CA LYS A 52 24.53 22.80 -0.30
C LYS A 52 23.11 22.29 -0.51
N THR A 53 22.95 21.05 -0.95
CA THR A 53 21.64 20.43 -1.24
C THR A 53 21.15 19.52 -0.12
N LYS A 54 21.97 19.29 0.90
CA LYS A 54 21.69 18.39 2.03
C LYS A 54 20.43 18.76 2.82
N LEU A 55 20.14 20.05 2.97
CA LEU A 55 18.91 20.51 3.62
C LEU A 55 17.66 20.09 2.82
N ILE A 56 17.70 20.25 1.49
CA ILE A 56 16.61 19.83 0.60
C ILE A 56 16.46 18.30 0.61
N GLY A 57 17.58 17.57 0.57
CA GLY A 57 17.59 16.11 0.68
C GLY A 57 17.00 15.61 2.02
N THR A 58 17.29 16.32 3.11
CA THR A 58 16.73 16.00 4.44
C THR A 58 15.21 16.19 4.48
N ILE A 59 14.70 17.28 3.90
CA ILE A 59 13.25 17.51 3.81
C ILE A 59 12.58 16.40 2.99
N LEU A 60 13.19 15.98 1.87
CA LEU A 60 12.73 14.85 1.06
C LEU A 60 12.66 13.54 1.85
N PHE A 61 13.67 13.26 2.67
CA PHE A 61 13.64 12.09 3.54
C PHE A 61 12.57 12.17 4.62
N ILE A 62 12.29 13.34 5.19
CA ILE A 62 11.20 13.52 6.16
C ILE A 62 9.85 13.23 5.50
N ILE A 63 9.61 13.78 4.31
CA ILE A 63 8.39 13.55 3.54
C ILE A 63 8.25 12.05 3.18
N GLY A 64 9.31 11.46 2.61
CA GLY A 64 9.34 10.04 2.26
C GLY A 64 9.10 9.12 3.46
N SER A 65 9.71 9.41 4.62
CA SER A 65 9.53 8.66 5.86
C SER A 65 8.10 8.76 6.40
N THR A 66 7.50 9.96 6.31
CA THR A 66 6.10 10.16 6.70
C THR A 66 5.16 9.34 5.80
N GLN A 67 5.40 9.31 4.49
CA GLN A 67 4.62 8.49 3.56
C GLN A 67 4.80 6.99 3.76
N LEU A 68 5.96 6.56 4.28
CA LEU A 68 6.24 5.16 4.59
C LEU A 68 5.28 4.61 5.67
N LEU A 69 4.81 5.48 6.59
CA LEU A 69 3.83 5.12 7.63
C LEU A 69 2.40 4.89 7.10
N ILE A 70 2.06 5.41 5.93
CA ILE A 70 0.71 5.29 5.37
C ILE A 70 0.35 3.82 5.12
N ARG A 71 1.32 3.01 4.65
CA ARG A 71 1.12 1.57 4.40
C ARG A 71 0.81 0.74 5.65
N PRO A 72 1.60 0.79 6.72
CA PRO A 72 1.28 0.09 7.94
C PRO A 72 -0.04 0.58 8.55
N ILE A 73 -0.38 1.87 8.47
CA ILE A 73 -1.69 2.38 8.93
C ILE A 73 -2.85 1.73 8.16
N LEU A 74 -2.78 1.69 6.82
CA LEU A 74 -3.77 1.01 5.97
C LEU A 74 -3.88 -0.48 6.33
N LYS A 75 -2.74 -1.14 6.57
CA LYS A 75 -2.69 -2.56 6.98
C LYS A 75 -3.32 -2.77 8.36
N ILE A 76 -3.07 -1.89 9.33
CA ILE A 76 -3.59 -1.97 10.69
C ILE A 76 -5.11 -1.78 10.69
N ILE A 77 -5.62 -0.72 10.05
CA ILE A 77 -7.06 -0.45 9.91
C ILE A 77 -7.76 -1.68 9.31
N HIS A 78 -7.18 -2.25 8.25
CA HIS A 78 -7.73 -3.43 7.61
C HIS A 78 -7.73 -4.67 8.54
N SER A 79 -6.62 -4.92 9.25
CA SER A 79 -6.52 -6.04 10.18
C SER A 79 -7.49 -5.96 11.37
N MET A 80 -7.87 -4.75 11.78
CA MET A 80 -8.84 -4.52 12.84
C MET A 80 -10.28 -4.74 12.34
N THR A 81 -10.59 -4.36 11.10
CA THR A 81 -11.92 -4.59 10.50
C THR A 81 -12.21 -6.08 10.24
N LEU A 82 -11.21 -6.88 9.83
CA LEU A 82 -11.39 -8.31 9.57
C LEU A 82 -11.56 -9.19 10.83
N ARG A 83 -11.34 -8.65 12.03
CA ARG A 83 -11.48 -9.42 13.29
C ARG A 83 -12.91 -9.57 13.79
N ARG A 84 -13.91 -9.09 13.04
CA ARG A 84 -15.34 -9.36 13.28
C ARG A 84 -15.89 -10.20 12.13
N ASP A 85 -15.49 -11.46 12.08
CA ASP A 85 -16.35 -12.58 11.72
C ASP A 85 -15.64 -13.87 12.18
N PRO A 86 -15.75 -14.23 13.46
CA PRO A 86 -15.58 -15.61 13.87
C PRO A 86 -16.88 -16.32 13.51
N ASP A 87 -16.98 -16.84 12.27
CA ASP A 87 -18.15 -17.63 11.90
C ASP A 87 -17.87 -19.11 11.69
N PHE A 88 -18.73 -19.86 12.39
CA PHE A 88 -18.97 -21.27 12.51
C PHE A 88 -17.81 -22.21 12.81
N SER A 89 -17.70 -22.50 14.12
CA SER A 89 -17.72 -23.88 14.61
C SER A 89 -18.65 -24.75 13.74
N GLN A 90 -18.05 -25.46 12.79
CA GLN A 90 -18.61 -26.71 12.27
C GLN A 90 -18.47 -27.75 13.37
N ASP A 91 -19.53 -27.88 14.18
CA ASP A 91 -19.75 -29.04 15.02
C ASP A 91 -21.25 -29.34 15.06
N LYS A 92 -21.71 -30.09 14.05
CA LYS A 92 -22.60 -31.27 14.15
C LYS A 92 -23.16 -31.70 12.80
#